data_AF-A0A4Q5RZ29-F1
#
_entry.id   AF-A0A4Q5RZ29-F1
#
_cell.length_a   1.000
_cell.length_b   1.000
_cell.length_c   1.000
_cell.angle_alpha   90.00
_cell.angle_beta   90.00
_cell.angle_gamma   90.00
#
_symmetry.space_group_name_H-M   'P 1'
#
loop_
_entity.id
_entity.type
_entity.pdbx_description
1 polymer ?
#
loop_
_entity_poly.entity_id
_entity_poly.type
_entity_poly.pdbx_seq_one_letter_code
_entity_poly.pdbx_strand_id
1 'polypeptide(L)'
;MQIIAEKQPIVADQAGVWEGEYVHLDADHNIIDRHKSRLVCRLEDGPDGVAKLSQTNIYTWADNTQEIRYFDGTFQGDRVWIKNDLIDGWTGAIEMDATNRTIMVGWTRAHEPDFRYYEMITVAEDGNAKNRTWHWYRKGRLFQRTVINENRIARDWQAHDDPSYYTFKPRAAL
;
A
#
# COMPACT_ATOMS: atom_id res chain seq x y z
N MET A 1 -16.01 -16.02 -2.85
CA MET A 1 -15.89 -16.49 -1.46
C MET A 1 -15.20 -15.35 -0.71
N GLN A 2 -15.95 -14.41 -0.13
CA GLN A 2 -15.45 -13.07 0.23
C GLN A 2 -14.66 -13.00 1.55
N ILE A 3 -13.63 -13.84 1.72
CA ILE A 3 -12.94 -14.03 3.01
C ILE A 3 -12.40 -12.71 3.57
N ILE A 4 -11.67 -11.93 2.77
CA ILE A 4 -11.08 -10.67 3.25
C ILE A 4 -12.20 -9.67 3.58
N ALA A 5 -13.28 -9.64 2.81
CA ALA A 5 -14.41 -8.74 3.08
C ALA A 5 -15.13 -9.09 4.39
N GLU A 6 -15.22 -10.37 4.74
CA GLU A 6 -15.82 -10.83 5.99
C GLU A 6 -14.91 -10.63 7.20
N LYS A 7 -13.61 -10.94 7.05
CA LYS A 7 -12.65 -10.97 8.16
C LYS A 7 -11.94 -9.64 8.40
N GLN A 8 -11.75 -8.86 7.34
CA GLN A 8 -11.00 -7.61 7.34
C GLN A 8 -11.72 -6.57 6.44
N PRO A 9 -12.95 -6.13 6.80
CA PRO A 9 -13.83 -5.37 5.90
C PRO A 9 -13.21 -4.07 5.37
N ILE A 10 -12.51 -3.31 6.22
CA ILE A 10 -11.88 -2.06 5.81
C ILE A 10 -10.68 -2.29 4.88
N VAL A 11 -9.94 -3.40 5.06
CA VAL A 11 -8.87 -3.80 4.14
C VAL A 11 -9.47 -4.17 2.79
N ALA A 12 -10.58 -4.91 2.78
CA ALA A 12 -11.28 -5.25 1.56
C ALA A 12 -11.82 -4.00 0.83
N ASP A 13 -12.36 -3.03 1.55
CA ASP A 13 -12.86 -1.78 0.97
C ASP A 13 -11.77 -0.96 0.27
N GLN A 14 -10.49 -1.27 0.48
CA GLN A 14 -9.40 -0.63 -0.27
C GLN A 14 -9.35 -1.05 -1.73
N ALA A 15 -10.01 -2.15 -2.12
CA ALA A 15 -10.15 -2.55 -3.51
C ALA A 15 -10.76 -1.41 -4.35
N GLY A 16 -10.21 -1.19 -5.52
CA GLY A 16 -10.54 -0.05 -6.37
C GLY A 16 -9.31 0.70 -6.86
N VAL A 17 -9.57 1.88 -7.40
CA VAL A 17 -8.56 2.80 -7.93
C VAL A 17 -8.45 4.00 -7.03
N TRP A 18 -7.23 4.37 -6.69
CA TRP A 18 -6.91 5.54 -5.89
C TRP A 18 -5.91 6.43 -6.60
N GLU A 19 -6.06 7.74 -6.46
CA GLU A 19 -5.06 8.71 -6.92
C GLU A 19 -4.66 9.65 -5.80
N GLY A 20 -3.39 10.03 -5.79
CA GLY A 20 -2.83 10.81 -4.71
C GLY A 20 -1.47 11.42 -5.02
N GLU A 21 -0.84 11.90 -3.96
CA GLU A 21 0.51 12.46 -3.99
C GLU A 21 1.31 11.91 -2.82
N TYR A 22 2.55 11.49 -3.12
CA TYR A 22 3.52 11.02 -2.15
C TYR A 22 4.49 12.16 -1.88
N VAL A 23 4.70 12.47 -0.60
CA VAL A 23 5.73 13.42 -0.17
C VAL A 23 6.66 12.70 0.79
N HIS A 24 7.93 12.60 0.42
CA HIS A 24 8.98 12.02 1.23
C HIS A 24 9.67 13.12 2.03
N LEU A 25 9.85 12.87 3.32
CA LEU A 25 10.51 13.75 4.26
C LEU A 25 11.71 13.03 4.87
N ASP A 26 12.83 13.71 5.04
CA ASP A 26 13.90 13.19 5.89
C ASP A 26 13.53 13.23 7.39
N ALA A 27 14.47 12.85 8.26
CA ALA A 27 14.27 12.89 9.70
C ALA A 27 13.99 14.31 10.23
N ASP A 28 14.55 15.34 9.59
CA ASP A 28 14.46 16.75 9.99
C ASP A 28 13.25 17.48 9.37
N HIS A 29 12.37 16.76 8.67
CA HIS A 29 11.16 17.27 8.01
C HIS A 29 11.41 18.03 6.70
N ASN A 30 12.60 17.92 6.09
CA ASN A 30 12.83 18.48 4.77
C ASN A 30 12.20 17.58 3.71
N ILE A 31 11.54 18.18 2.71
CA ILE A 31 11.03 17.44 1.56
C ILE A 31 12.22 16.98 0.70
N ILE A 32 12.35 15.66 0.53
CA ILE A 32 13.42 15.04 -0.25
C ILE A 32 12.92 14.41 -1.56
N ASP A 33 11.62 14.13 -1.67
CA ASP A 33 10.99 13.70 -2.93
C ASP A 33 9.49 14.02 -2.91
N ARG A 34 8.92 14.18 -4.12
CA ARG A 34 7.48 14.40 -4.33
C ARG A 34 7.06 13.87 -5.69
N HIS A 35 6.02 13.05 -5.72
CA HIS A 35 5.48 12.50 -6.96
C HIS A 35 3.98 12.19 -6.86
N LYS A 36 3.30 12.19 -8.01
CA LYS A 36 1.91 11.75 -8.12
C LYS A 36 1.83 10.24 -8.11
N SER A 37 0.72 9.69 -7.65
CA SER A 37 0.49 8.26 -7.62
C SER A 37 -0.90 7.89 -8.15
N ARG A 38 -0.97 6.76 -8.85
CA ARG A 38 -2.21 6.03 -9.12
C ARG A 38 -2.04 4.59 -8.64
N LEU A 39 -3.00 4.11 -7.87
CA LEU A 39 -2.98 2.77 -7.30
C LEU A 39 -4.18 1.98 -7.81
N VAL A 40 -3.94 0.72 -8.12
CA VAL A 40 -4.99 -0.26 -8.44
C VAL A 40 -4.88 -1.38 -7.41
N CYS A 41 -5.90 -1.49 -6.55
CA CYS A 41 -6.00 -2.51 -5.52
C CYS A 41 -7.06 -3.54 -5.93
N ARG A 42 -6.70 -4.82 -5.89
CA ARG A 42 -7.53 -5.93 -6.35
C ARG A 42 -7.78 -6.89 -5.21
N LEU A 43 -8.98 -7.45 -5.18
CA LEU A 43 -9.32 -8.58 -4.35
C LEU A 43 -9.63 -9.76 -5.23
N GLU A 44 -8.95 -10.87 -4.98
CA GLU A 44 -9.15 -12.10 -5.72
C GLU A 44 -9.46 -13.22 -4.73
N ASP A 45 -10.58 -13.90 -4.94
CA ASP A 45 -10.88 -15.14 -4.26
C ASP A 45 -10.38 -16.30 -5.14
N GLY A 46 -9.33 -16.97 -4.70
CA GLY A 46 -8.80 -18.16 -5.35
C GLY A 46 -9.56 -19.44 -4.99
N PRO A 47 -9.32 -20.53 -5.74
CA PRO A 47 -9.76 -21.87 -5.32
C PRO A 47 -9.18 -22.24 -3.95
N ASP A 48 -9.83 -23.20 -3.27
CA ASP A 48 -9.36 -23.80 -2.01
C ASP A 48 -9.22 -22.87 -0.79
N GLY A 49 -10.00 -21.78 -0.72
CA GLY A 49 -9.98 -20.93 0.48
C GLY A 49 -8.92 -19.81 0.46
N VAL A 50 -8.17 -19.65 -0.64
CA VAL A 50 -7.09 -18.65 -0.72
C VAL A 50 -7.65 -17.31 -1.17
N ALA A 51 -7.73 -16.33 -0.27
CA ALA A 51 -8.07 -14.96 -0.65
C ALA A 51 -6.82 -14.08 -0.76
N LYS A 52 -6.75 -13.26 -1.81
CA LYS A 52 -5.60 -12.42 -2.12
C LYS A 52 -6.00 -10.95 -2.20
N LEU A 53 -5.05 -10.11 -1.82
CA LEU A 53 -5.07 -8.67 -2.04
C LEU A 53 -3.80 -8.34 -2.84
N SER A 54 -3.96 -7.82 -4.05
CA SER A 54 -2.82 -7.35 -4.85
C SER A 54 -2.95 -5.85 -5.11
N GLN A 55 -1.81 -5.17 -5.21
CA GLN A 55 -1.75 -3.73 -5.41
C GLN A 55 -0.67 -3.38 -6.42
N THR A 56 -1.02 -2.54 -7.38
CA THR A 56 -0.08 -1.91 -8.31
C THR A 56 -0.02 -0.43 -8.00
N ASN A 57 1.17 0.10 -7.75
CA ASN A 57 1.41 1.52 -7.59
C ASN A 57 2.14 2.05 -8.82
N ILE A 58 1.58 3.10 -9.43
CA ILE A 58 2.15 3.82 -10.57
C ILE A 58 2.52 5.21 -10.08
N TYR A 59 3.81 5.50 -10.02
CA TYR A 59 4.34 6.79 -9.60
C TYR A 59 4.74 7.61 -10.81
N THR A 60 4.46 8.90 -10.78
CA THR A 60 4.81 9.86 -11.85
C THR A 60 5.43 11.11 -11.25
N TRP A 61 6.68 11.40 -11.61
CA TRP A 61 7.39 12.59 -11.19
C TRP A 61 7.10 13.79 -12.09
N ALA A 62 7.52 14.98 -11.67
CA ALA A 62 7.31 16.22 -12.41
C ALA A 62 7.98 16.25 -13.79
N ASP A 63 9.04 15.44 -13.99
CA ASP A 63 9.72 15.25 -15.28
C ASP A 63 9.02 14.22 -16.19
N ASN A 64 7.86 13.71 -15.78
CA ASN A 64 7.09 12.64 -16.42
C ASN A 64 7.77 11.26 -16.42
N THR A 65 8.88 11.09 -15.70
CA THR A 65 9.40 9.76 -15.43
C THR A 65 8.42 8.98 -14.55
N GLN A 66 8.39 7.66 -14.71
CA GLN A 66 7.50 6.79 -13.97
C GLN A 66 8.22 5.59 -13.35
N GLU A 67 7.62 5.08 -12.28
CA GLU A 67 8.02 3.86 -11.61
C GLU A 67 6.76 3.06 -11.28
N ILE A 68 6.84 1.74 -11.45
CA ILE A 68 5.74 0.84 -11.08
C ILE A 68 6.23 -0.15 -10.02
N ARG A 69 5.42 -0.33 -8.98
CA ARG A 69 5.64 -1.31 -7.91
C ARG A 69 4.45 -2.24 -7.81
N TYR A 70 4.74 -3.51 -7.56
CA TYR A 70 3.74 -4.56 -7.35
C TYR A 70 3.88 -5.12 -5.94
N PHE A 71 2.74 -5.31 -5.29
CA PHE A 71 2.64 -5.91 -3.97
C PHE A 71 1.54 -6.97 -4.01
N ASP A 72 1.90 -8.21 -3.73
CA ASP A 72 0.97 -9.32 -3.66
C ASP A 72 0.86 -9.82 -2.21
N GLY A 73 -0.38 -9.96 -1.76
CA GLY A 73 -0.71 -10.37 -0.41
C GLY A 73 -1.66 -11.56 -0.40
N THR A 74 -1.45 -12.49 0.53
CA THR A 74 -2.36 -13.62 0.78
C THR A 74 -2.93 -13.53 2.18
N PHE A 75 -4.25 -13.66 2.31
CA PHE A 75 -4.92 -13.72 3.60
C PHE A 75 -4.59 -15.05 4.30
N GLN A 76 -4.11 -14.96 5.54
CA GLN A 76 -3.86 -16.14 6.37
C GLN A 76 -4.03 -15.78 7.85
N GLY A 77 -4.93 -16.49 8.53
CA GLY A 77 -5.24 -16.28 9.95
C GLY A 77 -6.07 -15.00 10.14
N ASP A 78 -5.42 -13.96 10.64
CA ASP A 78 -6.05 -12.70 11.03
C ASP A 78 -5.74 -11.54 10.07
N ARG A 79 -4.77 -11.69 9.16
CA ARG A 79 -4.23 -10.59 8.35
C ARG A 79 -3.84 -11.03 6.94
N VAL A 80 -3.51 -10.06 6.09
CA VAL A 80 -2.93 -10.31 4.78
C VAL A 80 -1.40 -10.26 4.90
N TRP A 81 -0.73 -11.32 4.46
CA TRP A 81 0.73 -11.40 4.44
C TRP A 81 1.25 -10.99 3.07
N ILE A 82 2.20 -10.06 3.05
CA ILE A 82 2.85 -9.54 1.84
C ILE A 82 4.29 -10.04 1.86
N LYS A 83 4.62 -11.04 1.02
CA LYS A 83 5.94 -11.67 1.01
C LYS A 83 6.50 -11.81 -0.40
N ASN A 84 7.76 -11.44 -0.56
CA ASN A 84 8.58 -11.71 -1.74
C ASN A 84 10.06 -11.84 -1.32
N ASP A 85 10.97 -11.96 -2.28
CA ASP A 85 12.40 -12.15 -2.00
C ASP A 85 13.03 -11.02 -1.16
N LEU A 86 12.45 -9.81 -1.19
CA LEU A 86 12.97 -8.63 -0.51
C LEU A 86 12.17 -8.23 0.72
N ILE A 87 10.89 -8.56 0.79
CA ILE A 87 9.92 -8.06 1.77
C ILE A 87 9.32 -9.23 2.53
N ASP A 88 9.35 -9.15 3.86
CA ASP A 88 8.49 -9.94 4.74
C ASP A 88 7.60 -8.99 5.53
N GLY A 89 6.31 -8.94 5.18
CA GLY A 89 5.37 -7.96 5.66
C GLY A 89 3.93 -8.45 5.82
N TRP A 90 3.10 -7.55 6.32
CA TRP A 90 1.68 -7.78 6.57
C TRP A 90 0.88 -6.49 6.50
N THR A 91 -0.43 -6.63 6.27
CA THR A 91 -1.43 -5.57 6.41
C THR A 91 -2.70 -6.09 7.08
N GLY A 92 -3.33 -5.27 7.91
CA GLY A 92 -4.55 -5.62 8.64
C GLY A 92 -5.18 -4.42 9.35
N ALA A 93 -6.49 -4.51 9.61
CA ALA A 93 -7.20 -3.54 10.43
C ALA A 93 -6.74 -3.62 11.89
N ILE A 94 -6.93 -2.53 12.62
CA ILE A 94 -6.58 -2.43 14.04
C ILE A 94 -7.83 -2.57 14.90
N GLU A 95 -7.92 -3.68 15.64
CA GLU A 95 -9.09 -4.00 16.48
C GLU A 95 -9.35 -2.97 17.59
N MET A 96 -8.30 -2.28 18.07
CA MET A 96 -8.43 -1.26 19.11
C MET A 96 -8.93 0.10 18.59
N ASP A 97 -9.08 0.28 17.27
CA ASP A 97 -9.70 1.48 16.71
C ASP A 97 -11.23 1.31 16.69
N ALA A 98 -11.89 1.91 17.69
CA ALA A 98 -13.35 1.89 17.81
C ALA A 98 -14.09 2.55 16.62
N THR A 99 -13.40 3.34 15.79
CA THR A 99 -13.98 3.91 14.57
C THR A 99 -13.89 2.97 13.38
N ASN A 100 -13.10 1.88 13.47
CA ASN A 100 -12.83 0.93 12.40
C ASN A 100 -12.39 1.63 11.09
N ARG A 101 -11.47 2.60 11.21
CA ARG A 101 -10.96 3.40 10.08
C ARG A 101 -9.46 3.27 9.86
N THR A 102 -8.79 2.47 10.68
CA THR A 102 -7.33 2.35 10.69
C THR A 102 -6.88 0.99 10.18
N ILE A 103 -6.03 1.00 9.16
CA ILE A 103 -5.27 -0.16 8.67
C ILE A 103 -3.80 0.09 8.98
N MET A 104 -3.10 -0.94 9.47
CA MET A 104 -1.66 -0.92 9.65
C MET A 104 -0.98 -1.84 8.66
N VAL A 105 0.19 -1.42 8.20
CA VAL A 105 1.12 -2.19 7.39
C VAL A 105 2.47 -2.22 8.10
N GLY A 106 3.14 -3.37 8.09
CA GLY A 106 4.48 -3.48 8.62
C GLY A 106 5.30 -4.45 7.78
N TRP A 107 6.57 -4.12 7.52
CA TRP A 107 7.48 -5.07 6.90
C TRP A 107 8.95 -4.91 7.32
N THR A 108 9.70 -5.97 7.08
CA THR A 108 11.16 -6.07 7.17
C THR A 108 11.74 -6.33 5.78
N ARG A 109 13.07 -6.24 5.65
CA ARG A 109 13.78 -6.58 4.41
C ARG A 109 14.81 -7.69 4.64
N ALA A 110 14.84 -8.67 3.74
CA ALA A 110 15.64 -9.90 3.88
C ALA A 110 17.15 -9.66 4.10
N HIS A 111 17.68 -8.54 3.62
CA HIS A 111 19.10 -8.18 3.71
C HIS A 111 19.38 -6.89 4.50
N GLU A 112 18.39 -6.37 5.21
CA GLU A 112 18.54 -5.19 6.07
C GLU A 112 17.95 -5.47 7.46
N PRO A 113 18.67 -6.20 8.35
CA PRO A 113 18.13 -6.64 9.63
C PRO A 113 17.72 -5.48 10.56
N ASP A 114 18.36 -4.32 10.38
CA ASP A 114 18.10 -3.10 11.13
C ASP A 114 16.94 -2.26 10.57
N PHE A 115 16.41 -2.61 9.40
CA PHE A 115 15.38 -1.86 8.72
C PHE A 115 13.99 -2.23 9.22
N ARG A 116 13.16 -1.23 9.51
CA ARG A 116 11.73 -1.41 9.76
C ARG A 116 10.94 -0.38 8.98
N TYR A 117 9.79 -0.81 8.48
CA TYR A 117 8.80 0.05 7.86
C TYR A 117 7.49 -0.18 8.59
N TYR A 118 6.83 0.92 8.93
CA TYR A 118 5.47 0.92 9.44
C TYR A 118 4.66 1.95 8.69
N GLU A 119 3.46 1.57 8.33
CA GLU A 119 2.51 2.44 7.69
C GLU A 119 1.19 2.38 8.43
N MET A 120 0.60 3.56 8.63
CA MET A 120 -0.76 3.72 9.10
C MET A 120 -1.58 4.35 7.97
N ILE A 121 -2.68 3.69 7.62
CA ILE A 121 -3.66 4.17 6.66
C ILE A 121 -4.93 4.51 7.44
N THR A 122 -5.39 5.75 7.31
CA THR A 122 -6.63 6.23 7.92
C THR A 122 -7.62 6.55 6.83
N VAL A 123 -8.76 5.86 6.84
CA VAL A 123 -9.81 5.99 5.84
C VAL A 123 -10.85 7.00 6.30
N ALA A 124 -11.29 7.88 5.41
CA ALA A 124 -12.36 8.83 5.68
C ALA A 124 -13.70 8.11 5.92
N GLU A 125 -14.64 8.78 6.59
CA GLU A 125 -15.93 8.20 6.97
C GLU A 125 -16.79 7.77 5.78
N ASP A 126 -16.62 8.45 4.65
CA ASP A 126 -17.31 8.13 3.39
C ASP A 126 -16.61 7.02 2.59
N GLY A 127 -15.44 6.57 3.04
CA GLY A 127 -14.62 5.57 2.34
C GLY A 127 -14.02 6.04 1.01
N ASN A 128 -14.11 7.34 0.68
CA ASN A 128 -13.67 7.88 -0.62
C ASN A 128 -12.37 8.67 -0.55
N ALA A 129 -11.84 8.89 0.66
CA ALA A 129 -10.51 9.44 0.86
C ALA A 129 -9.75 8.61 1.89
N LYS A 130 -8.42 8.64 1.80
CA LYS A 130 -7.55 8.10 2.84
C LYS A 130 -6.25 8.88 2.91
N ASN A 131 -5.66 8.89 4.09
CA ASN A 131 -4.30 9.35 4.30
C ASN A 131 -3.43 8.16 4.68
N ARG A 132 -2.17 8.16 4.25
CA ARG A 132 -1.19 7.16 4.60
C ARG A 132 0.05 7.85 5.15
N THR A 133 0.51 7.38 6.29
CA THR A 133 1.74 7.87 6.93
C THR A 133 2.69 6.70 7.11
N TRP A 134 3.87 6.84 6.55
CA TRP A 134 4.91 5.82 6.58
C TRP A 134 6.06 6.31 7.42
N HIS A 135 6.56 5.45 8.30
CA HIS A 135 7.77 5.67 9.06
C HIS A 135 8.80 4.62 8.67
N TRP A 136 9.97 5.11 8.27
CA TRP A 136 11.11 4.31 7.88
C TRP A 136 12.17 4.40 8.97
N TYR A 137 12.50 3.25 9.54
CA TYR A 137 13.47 3.14 10.61
C TYR A 137 14.68 2.33 10.17
N ARG A 138 15.85 2.74 10.65
CA ARG A 138 17.08 1.96 10.59
C ARG A 138 17.75 2.02 11.95
N LYS A 139 18.10 0.86 12.51
CA LYS A 139 18.67 0.73 13.86
C LYS A 139 17.78 1.40 14.92
N GLY A 140 16.46 1.25 14.77
CA GLY A 140 15.46 1.84 15.67
C GLY A 140 15.31 3.36 15.58
N ARG A 141 16.01 4.04 14.66
CA ARG A 141 15.91 5.50 14.48
C ARG A 141 15.18 5.83 13.19
N LEU A 142 14.25 6.77 13.27
CA LEU A 142 13.55 7.32 12.12
C LEU A 142 14.58 7.99 11.20
N PHE A 143 14.55 7.65 9.92
CA PHE A 143 15.41 8.31 8.92
C PHE A 143 14.61 8.93 7.77
N GLN A 144 13.37 8.47 7.54
CA GLN A 144 12.49 9.00 6.51
C GLN A 144 11.03 8.86 6.95
N ARG A 145 10.18 9.76 6.46
CA ARG A 145 8.73 9.65 6.50
C ARG A 145 8.17 9.78 5.09
N THR A 146 7.03 9.15 4.84
CA THR A 146 6.24 9.40 3.63
C THR A 146 4.83 9.75 4.06
N VAL A 147 4.30 10.86 3.56
CA VAL A 147 2.93 11.28 3.81
C VAL A 147 2.18 11.32 2.49
N ILE A 148 0.98 10.76 2.49
CA ILE A 148 0.22 10.51 1.26
C ILE A 148 -1.24 10.88 1.50
N ASN A 149 -1.81 11.65 0.58
CA ASN A 149 -3.26 11.88 0.50
C ASN A 149 -3.78 11.23 -0.77
N GLU A 150 -4.79 10.37 -0.65
CA GLU A 150 -5.38 9.64 -1.76
C GLU A 150 -6.90 9.82 -1.77
N ASN A 151 -7.46 10.01 -2.96
CA ASN A 151 -8.90 9.98 -3.23
C ASN A 151 -9.23 8.76 -4.08
N ARG A 152 -10.39 8.16 -3.81
CA ARG A 152 -10.91 7.05 -4.58
C ARG A 152 -11.44 7.57 -5.92
N ILE A 153 -10.98 6.96 -7.00
CA ILE A 153 -11.43 7.26 -8.36
C ILE A 153 -12.51 6.27 -8.81
N ALA A 154 -12.34 4.99 -8.47
CA ALA A 154 -13.31 3.95 -8.81
C ALA A 154 -13.29 2.84 -7.77
N ARG A 155 -14.43 2.16 -7.59
CA ARG A 155 -14.53 0.91 -6.81
C ARG A 155 -14.32 -0.33 -7.70
N ASP A 156 -14.77 -0.23 -8.94
CA ASP A 156 -14.58 -1.24 -9.97
C ASP A 156 -13.14 -1.17 -10.49
N TRP A 157 -12.23 -1.89 -9.84
CA TRP A 157 -10.84 -1.97 -10.29
C TRP A 157 -10.72 -2.78 -11.58
N GLN A 158 -11.63 -3.72 -11.85
CA GLN A 158 -11.59 -4.60 -13.02
C GLN A 158 -11.68 -3.80 -14.32
N ALA A 159 -12.51 -2.74 -14.36
CA ALA A 159 -12.59 -1.84 -15.50
C ALA A 159 -11.34 -0.96 -15.72
N HIS A 160 -10.42 -0.95 -14.74
CA HIS A 160 -9.21 -0.11 -14.74
C HIS A 160 -7.90 -0.92 -14.62
N ASP A 161 -7.99 -2.25 -14.66
CA ASP A 161 -6.84 -3.14 -14.58
C ASP A 161 -6.22 -3.31 -15.98
N ASP A 162 -5.46 -2.29 -16.40
CA ASP A 162 -4.81 -2.27 -17.70
C ASP A 162 -3.56 -3.17 -17.70
N PRO A 163 -3.52 -4.23 -18.53
CA PRO A 163 -2.35 -5.09 -18.64
C PRO A 163 -1.07 -4.38 -19.10
N SER A 164 -1.19 -3.22 -19.73
CA SER A 164 -0.04 -2.40 -20.15
C SER A 164 0.86 -2.01 -18.96
N TYR A 165 0.27 -1.89 -17.76
CA TYR A 165 1.02 -1.64 -16.54
C TYR A 165 2.06 -2.72 -16.25
N TYR A 166 1.85 -3.97 -16.65
CA TYR A 166 2.80 -5.08 -16.42
C TYR A 166 3.98 -5.08 -17.41
N THR A 167 3.93 -4.26 -18.46
CA THR A 167 4.95 -4.22 -19.53
C THR A 167 5.89 -3.02 -19.43
N PHE A 168 5.62 -2.08 -18.51
CA PHE A 168 6.37 -0.85 -18.37
C PHE A 168 7.78 -1.07 -17.80
N LYS A 169 8.76 -0.31 -18.33
CA LYS A 169 10.17 -0.39 -17.91
C LYS A 169 10.50 0.74 -16.92
N PRO A 170 11.11 0.42 -15.76
CA PRO A 170 11.29 1.36 -14.67
C PRO A 170 12.29 2.48 -14.98
N ARG A 171 12.14 3.63 -14.29
CA ARG A 171 13.24 4.57 -14.04
C ARG A 171 14.42 3.79 -13.45
N ALA A 172 15.62 3.96 -14.01
CA ALA A 172 16.82 3.38 -13.43
C ALA A 172 16.93 3.85 -11.96
N ALA A 173 17.14 2.90 -11.04
CA ALA A 173 17.40 3.22 -9.65
C ALA A 173 18.66 4.11 -9.58
N LEU A 174 18.56 5.25 -8.89
CA LEU A 174 19.73 6.00 -8.43
C LEU A 174 20.49 5.18 -7.39
#